data_AF-A0A2D6N6P9-F1
#
_entry.id   AF-A0A2D6N6P9-F1
#
_cell.length_a   1.000
_cell.length_b   1.000
_cell.length_c   1.000
_cell.angle_alpha   90.00
_cell.angle_beta   90.00
_cell.angle_gamma   90.00
#
_symmetry.space_group_name_H-M   'P 1'
#
loop_
_entity.id
_entity.type
_entity.pdbx_description
1 polymer ?
#
loop_
_entity_poly.entity_id
_entity_poly.type
_entity_poly.pdbx_seq_one_letter_code
_entity_poly.pdbx_strand_id
1 'polypeptide(L)' 'MSESPRPTISLCMIVKNEERDLPRCLRSAAPWVDEIIVVDTGSTDRTVSIAQSFGARIEHFSW' A
#
# COMPACT_ATOMS: atom_id res chain seq x y z
N MET A 1 18.38 -12.22 -19.33
CA MET A 1 17.69 -11.79 -18.08
C MET A 1 16.29 -11.38 -18.51
N SER A 2 15.24 -12.07 -18.07
CA SER A 2 13.87 -11.69 -18.41
C SER A 2 13.53 -10.41 -17.65
N GLU A 3 13.13 -9.36 -18.36
CA GLU A 3 12.59 -8.14 -17.75
C GLU A 3 11.28 -8.54 -17.03
N SER A 4 11.10 -8.12 -15.77
CA SER A 4 9.80 -8.23 -15.12
C SER A 4 8.81 -7.32 -15.85
N PRO A 5 7.55 -7.76 -16.08
CA PRO A 5 6.56 -6.92 -16.73
C PRO A 5 6.37 -5.61 -15.96
N ARG A 6 6.30 -4.50 -16.69
CA ARG A 6 6.06 -3.18 -16.09
C ARG A 6 4.64 -3.12 -15.55
N PRO A 7 4.42 -2.62 -14.32
CA PRO A 7 3.07 -2.45 -13.79
C PRO A 7 2.28 -1.50 -14.69
N THR A 8 1.03 -1.86 -14.99
CA THR A 8 0.12 -1.09 -15.85
C THR A 8 -0.89 -0.30 -15.04
N ILE A 9 -1.27 -0.78 -13.85
CA ILE A 9 -2.18 -0.11 -12.92
C ILE A 9 -1.59 -0.13 -11.51
N SER A 10 -1.46 1.07 -10.91
CA SER A 10 -0.93 1.27 -9.56
C SER A 10 -2.01 1.82 -8.62
N LEU A 11 -2.17 1.20 -7.46
CA LEU A 11 -2.90 1.81 -6.34
C LEU A 11 -1.94 2.66 -5.51
N CYS A 12 -2.08 3.98 -5.59
CA CYS A 12 -1.30 4.92 -4.78
C CYS A 12 -2.19 5.51 -3.67
N MET A 13 -1.77 5.40 -2.41
CA MET A 13 -2.53 5.88 -1.25
C MET A 13 -1.64 6.69 -0.31
N ILE A 14 -2.16 7.81 0.22
CA ILE A 14 -1.57 8.50 1.36
C ILE A 14 -2.35 8.06 2.60
N VAL A 15 -1.69 7.52 3.61
CA VAL A 15 -2.34 6.84 4.74
C VAL A 15 -1.75 7.31 6.08
N LYS A 16 -2.60 7.37 7.11
CA LYS A 16 -2.21 7.60 8.51
C LYS A 16 -3.21 6.97 9.47
N ASN A 17 -2.78 6.06 10.32
CA ASN A 17 -3.60 5.45 11.38
C ASN A 17 -4.92 4.83 10.90
N GLU A 18 -4.86 4.03 9.84
CA GLU A 18 -5.99 3.35 9.20
C GLU A 18 -6.03 1.84 9.48
N GLU A 19 -5.51 1.36 10.63
CA GLU A 19 -5.42 -0.08 10.89
C GLU A 19 -6.78 -0.82 10.84
N ARG A 20 -7.88 -0.09 11.07
CA ARG A 20 -9.25 -0.63 11.05
C ARG A 20 -9.76 -0.86 9.63
N ASP A 21 -9.58 0.12 8.76
CA ASP A 21 -10.27 0.18 7.46
C ASP A 21 -9.36 -0.21 6.28
N LEU A 22 -8.04 -0.01 6.42
CA LEU A 22 -7.05 -0.34 5.40
C LEU A 22 -7.11 -1.81 4.93
N PRO A 23 -7.25 -2.85 5.80
CA PRO A 23 -7.32 -4.24 5.34
C PRO A 23 -8.48 -4.51 4.39
N ARG A 24 -9.63 -3.86 4.60
CA ARG A 24 -10.81 -4.02 3.75
C ARG A 24 -10.59 -3.34 2.39
N CYS A 25 -10.01 -2.14 2.40
CA CYS A 25 -9.69 -1.40 1.17
C CYS A 25 -8.71 -2.19 0.29
N LEU A 26 -7.58 -2.62 0.86
CA LEU A 26 -6.55 -3.36 0.13
C LEU A 26 -7.06 -4.69 -0.39
N ARG A 27 -7.86 -5.44 0.38
CA ARG A 27 -8.49 -6.69 -0.07
C ARG A 27 -9.43 -6.49 -1.26
N SER A 28 -10.12 -5.36 -1.32
CA SER A 28 -11.01 -5.04 -2.43
C SER A 28 -10.26 -4.64 -3.69
N ALA A 29 -9.15 -3.92 -3.56
CA ALA A 29 -8.40 -3.34 -4.68
C ALA A 29 -7.31 -4.26 -5.24
N ALA A 30 -6.67 -5.07 -4.40
CA ALA A 30 -5.53 -5.93 -4.78
C ALA A 30 -5.77 -6.82 -6.02
N PRO A 31 -6.96 -7.39 -6.27
CA PRO A 31 -7.21 -8.19 -7.47
C PRO A 31 -7.19 -7.40 -8.80
N TRP A 32 -7.17 -6.06 -8.74
CA TRP A 32 -7.37 -5.18 -9.90
C TRP A 32 -6.15 -4.31 -10.24
N VAL A 33 -5.08 -4.41 -9.46
CA VAL A 33 -3.89 -3.57 -9.61
C VAL A 33 -2.63 -4.43 -9.63
N ASP A 34 -1.62 -3.98 -10.36
CA ASP A 34 -0.34 -4.68 -10.49
C ASP A 34 0.61 -4.32 -9.34
N GLU A 35 0.47 -3.11 -8.78
CA GLU A 35 1.27 -2.64 -7.66
C GLU A 35 0.46 -1.79 -6.66
N ILE A 36 0.92 -1.80 -5.41
CA ILE A 36 0.36 -0.99 -4.33
C ILE A 36 1.50 -0.15 -3.75
N ILE A 37 1.30 1.17 -3.69
CA ILE A 37 2.22 2.14 -3.12
C ILE A 37 1.48 2.90 -2.01
N VAL A 38 1.99 2.80 -0.79
CA VAL A 38 1.44 3.50 0.38
C VAL A 38 2.45 4.53 0.87
N VAL A 39 2.05 5.80 0.85
CA VAL A 39 2.78 6.90 1.48
C VAL A 39 2.26 7.08 2.90
N ASP A 40 3.01 6.59 3.89
CA ASP A 40 2.68 6.74 5.30
C ASP A 40 3.12 8.10 5.83
N THR A 41 2.21 8.82 6.50
CA THR A 41 2.46 10.16 7.06
C THR A 41 2.65 10.18 8.58
N GLY A 42 3.24 9.10 9.11
CA GLY A 42 3.54 8.92 10.52
C GLY A 42 2.42 8.20 11.26
N SER A 43 2.05 7.00 10.78
CA SER A 43 1.19 6.12 11.55
C SER A 43 1.89 5.63 12.82
N THR A 44 1.14 5.52 13.91
CA THR A 44 1.58 5.01 15.21
C THR A 44 0.89 3.70 15.59
N ASP A 45 0.01 3.21 14.72
CA ASP A 45 -0.72 1.96 14.85
C ASP A 45 -0.19 0.89 13.87
N ARG A 46 -0.95 -0.19 13.63
CA ARG A 46 -0.52 -1.27 12.73
C ARG A 46 -0.64 -0.96 11.23
N THR A 47 -1.01 0.24 10.82
CA THR A 47 -1.25 0.62 9.41
C THR A 47 -0.14 0.16 8.47
N VAL A 48 1.12 0.47 8.79
CA VAL A 48 2.27 0.12 7.95
C VAL A 48 2.42 -1.40 7.83
N SER A 49 2.31 -2.12 8.94
CA SER A 49 2.41 -3.59 8.94
C SER A 49 1.29 -4.25 8.14
N ILE A 50 0.08 -3.67 8.18
CA ILE A 50 -1.05 -4.11 7.37
C ILE A 50 -0.74 -3.89 5.90
N ALA A 51 -0.34 -2.69 5.49
CA ALA A 51 0.02 -2.41 4.09
C ALA A 51 1.09 -3.37 3.56
N GLN A 52 2.16 -3.60 4.32
CA GLN A 52 3.24 -4.52 3.98
C GLN A 52 2.73 -5.97 3.79
N SER A 53 1.76 -6.41 4.58
CA SER A 53 1.17 -7.75 4.44
C SER A 53 0.43 -7.97 3.12
N PHE A 54 0.04 -6.90 2.42
CA PHE A 54 -0.53 -6.94 1.06
C PHE A 54 0.54 -6.75 -0.03
N GLY A 55 1.83 -6.73 0.31
CA GLY A 55 2.91 -6.51 -0.65
C GLY A 55 3.06 -5.05 -1.09
N ALA A 56 2.49 -4.11 -0.34
CA ALA A 56 2.62 -2.69 -0.66
C ALA A 56 4.07 -2.19 -0.48
N ARG A 57 4.53 -1.37 -1.43
CA ARG A 57 5.74 -0.54 -1.23
C ARG A 57 5.37 0.63 -0.33
N ILE A 58 6.13 0.80 0.75
CA ILE A 58 5.89 1.88 1.72
C ILE A 58 6.89 3.00 1.49
N GLU A 59 6.38 4.21 1.32
CA GLU A 59 7.15 5.45 1.36
C GLU A 59 6.77 6.21 2.63
N HIS A 60 7.75 6.76 3.35
CA HIS A 60 7.47 7.56 4.54
C HIS A 60 7.64 9.04 4.22
N PHE A 61 6.64 9.84 4.59
CA PHE A 61 6.71 11.29 4.45
C PHE A 61 6.15 11.97 5.70
N SER A 62 7.03 12.58 6.49
CA SER A 62 6.66 13.39 7.64
C SER A 62 6.38 14.84 7.22
N TRP A 63 5.13 15.27 7.42
CA TRP A 63 4.72 16.68 7.34
C TRP A 63 5.08 17.44 8.62
#